data_AF-A0A1F2XSQ9-F1
#
_entry.id   AF-A0A1F2XSQ9-F1
#
_cell.length_a   1.000
_cell.length_b   1.000
_cell.length_c   1.000
_cell.angle_alpha   90.00
_cell.angle_beta   90.00
_cell.angle_gamma   90.00
#
_symmetry.space_group_name_H-M   'P 1'
#
loop_
_entity.id
_entity.type
_entity.pdbx_description
1 polymer ?
#
loop_
_entity_poly.entity_id
_entity_poly.type
_entity_poly.pdbx_seq_one_letter_code
_entity_poly.pdbx_strand_id
1 'polypeptide(L)' 'MTHYGTLRLWAALLTFVGVLAMLGATIGAIVWAFEVEGFWQTIGVLLIGVPVAVFLATLPIALAQAMRAIADVGDTVSAR' A
#
# COMPACT_ATOMS: atom_id res chain seq x y z
N MET A 1 1.41 3.66 29.15
CA MET A 1 1.11 4.01 27.75
C MET A 1 2.37 3.75 26.95
N THR A 2 2.33 2.93 25.90
CA THR A 2 3.52 2.66 25.07
C THR A 2 4.08 3.98 24.54
N HIS A 3 5.39 4.20 24.64
CA HIS A 3 6.02 5.47 24.26
C HIS A 3 5.79 5.80 22.76
N TYR A 4 5.45 4.80 21.95
CA TYR A 4 5.27 4.89 20.49
C TYR A 4 3.81 4.90 20.01
N GLY A 5 2.86 5.37 20.84
CA GLY A 5 1.43 5.43 20.48
C GLY A 5 1.15 6.18 19.17
N THR A 6 1.87 7.29 18.93
CA THR A 6 1.75 8.07 17.68
C THR A 6 2.16 7.26 16.45
N LEU A 7 3.25 6.49 16.51
CA LEU A 7 3.68 5.64 15.38
C LEU A 7 2.60 4.60 15.04
N ARG A 8 1.97 4.00 16.07
CA ARG A 8 0.91 3.01 15.87
C ARG A 8 -0.36 3.62 15.28
N LEU A 9 -0.72 4.85 15.68
CA LEU A 9 -1.83 5.57 15.09
C LEU A 9 -1.59 5.84 13.59
N TRP A 10 -0.41 6.33 13.25
CA TRP A 10 -0.04 6.56 11.85
C TRP A 10 0.04 5.26 11.04
N ALA A 11 0.53 4.17 11.62
CA ALA A 11 0.49 2.86 10.98
C ALA A 11 -0.94 2.40 10.68
N ALA A 12 -1.89 2.59 11.61
CA ALA A 12 -3.29 2.28 11.38
C ALA A 12 -3.89 3.13 10.25
N LEU A 13 -3.62 4.45 10.26
CA LEU A 13 -4.09 5.36 9.22
C LEU A 13 -3.52 5.01 7.84
N LEU A 14 -2.22 4.73 7.75
CA LEU A 14 -1.57 4.31 6.51
C LEU A 14 -2.06 2.96 6.01
N THR A 15 -2.40 2.04 6.91
CA THR A 15 -3.03 0.76 6.53
C THR A 15 -4.39 1.03 5.88
N PHE A 16 -5.21 1.89 6.50
CA PHE A 16 -6.53 2.25 5.96
C PHE A 16 -6.41 2.93 4.59
N VAL A 17 -5.55 3.95 4.47
CA VAL A 17 -5.29 4.65 3.19
C VAL A 17 -4.75 3.67 2.15
N GLY A 18 -3.85 2.77 2.53
CA GLY A 18 -3.29 1.77 1.65
C GLY A 18 -4.32 0.79 1.11
N VAL A 19 -5.28 0.34 1.94
CA VAL A 19 -6.39 -0.51 1.48
C VAL A 19 -7.26 0.25 0.46
N LEU A 20 -7.59 1.52 0.73
CA LEU A 20 -8.36 2.33 -0.22
C LEU A 20 -7.61 2.56 -1.53
N ALA A 21 -6.31 2.85 -1.46
CA ALA A 21 -5.45 2.99 -2.63
C ALA A 21 -5.39 1.69 -3.43
N MET A 22 -5.31 0.55 -2.75
CA MET A 22 -5.29 -0.78 -3.38
C MET A 22 -6.58 -1.03 -4.17
N LEU A 23 -7.74 -0.81 -3.54
CA LEU A 23 -9.03 -0.95 -4.21
C LEU A 23 -9.16 0.01 -5.40
N GLY A 24 -8.76 1.27 -5.20
CA GLY A 24 -8.77 2.29 -6.25
C GLY A 24 -7.87 1.91 -7.44
N ALA A 25 -6.66 1.42 -7.18
CA ALA A 25 -5.74 0.96 -8.21
C ALA A 25 -6.28 -0.25 -8.97
N THR A 26 -6.91 -1.21 -8.29
CA THR A 26 -7.54 -2.36 -8.95
C THR A 26 -8.68 -1.92 -9.87
N ILE A 27 -9.58 -1.07 -9.38
CA ILE A 27 -10.70 -0.55 -10.19
C ILE A 27 -10.17 0.27 -11.37
N GLY A 28 -9.25 1.19 -11.12
CA GLY A 28 -8.64 2.04 -12.15
C GLY A 28 -7.89 1.21 -13.20
N ALA A 29 -7.23 0.13 -12.81
CA ALA A 29 -6.53 -0.75 -13.73
C ALA A 29 -7.48 -1.54 -14.63
N ILE A 30 -8.66 -1.94 -14.11
CA ILE A 30 -9.72 -2.55 -14.91
C ILE A 30 -10.24 -1.54 -15.95
N VAL A 31 -10.55 -0.31 -15.52
CA VAL A 31 -11.01 0.76 -16.42
C VAL A 31 -9.97 1.02 -17.50
N TRP A 32 -8.70 1.17 -17.12
CA TRP A 32 -7.59 1.42 -18.04
C TRP A 32 -7.45 0.32 -19.09
N ALA A 33 -7.63 -0.96 -18.72
CA ALA A 33 -7.57 -2.07 -19.66
C ALA A 33 -8.69 -2.03 -20.73
N PHE A 34 -9.85 -1.45 -20.41
CA PHE A 34 -10.96 -1.26 -21.36
C PHE A 34 -10.82 0.02 -22.20
N GLU A 35 -10.15 1.06 -21.68
CA GLU A 35 -9.97 2.33 -22.38
C GLU A 35 -8.84 2.29 -23.42
N VAL A 36 -7.85 1.43 -23.25
CA VAL A 36 -6.77 1.33 -24.24
C VAL A 36 -7.22 0.60 -25.50
N GLU A 37 -7.03 1.26 -26.65
CA GLU A 37 -7.30 0.67 -27.95
C GLU A 37 -6.07 -0.10 -28.47
N GLY A 38 -6.29 -1.35 -28.87
CA GLY A 38 -5.28 -2.18 -29.52
C GLY A 38 -4.78 -3.33 -28.64
N PHE A 39 -4.62 -4.49 -29.28
CA PHE A 39 -4.28 -5.74 -28.60
C PHE A 39 -2.99 -5.66 -27.77
N TRP A 40 -1.92 -5.09 -28.35
CA TRP A 40 -0.62 -4.99 -27.67
C TRP A 40 -0.64 -4.01 -26.51
N GLN A 41 -1.40 -2.93 -26.63
CA GLN A 41 -1.60 -1.95 -25.56
C GLN A 41 -2.34 -2.60 -24.38
N THR A 42 -3.45 -3.29 -24.64
CA THR A 42 -4.18 -4.03 -23.59
C THR A 42 -3.28 -5.06 -22.90
N ILE A 43 -2.49 -5.84 -23.65
CA ILE A 43 -1.53 -6.77 -23.05
C ILE A 43 -0.48 -6.04 -22.20
N GLY A 44 0.06 -4.93 -22.66
CA GLY A 44 1.01 -4.12 -21.89
C GLY A 44 0.41 -3.61 -20.57
N VAL A 45 -0.85 -3.15 -20.60
CA VAL A 45 -1.59 -2.77 -19.39
C VAL A 45 -1.75 -3.96 -18.46
N LEU A 46 -2.21 -5.10 -18.95
CA LEU A 46 -2.48 -6.27 -18.11
C LEU A 46 -1.22 -6.88 -17.47
N LEU A 47 -0.12 -6.97 -18.24
CA LEU A 47 1.09 -7.67 -17.78
C LEU A 47 2.09 -6.77 -17.05
N ILE A 48 2.04 -5.46 -17.27
CA ILE A 48 3.01 -4.52 -16.68
C ILE A 48 2.27 -3.42 -15.93
N GLY A 49 1.33 -2.74 -16.59
CA GLY A 49 0.60 -1.62 -16.02
C GLY A 49 -0.12 -1.97 -14.71
N VAL A 50 -0.93 -3.01 -14.72
CA VAL A 50 -1.73 -3.48 -13.58
C VAL A 50 -0.81 -3.93 -12.43
N PRO A 51 0.19 -4.83 -12.61
CA PRO A 51 1.11 -5.19 -11.54
C PRO A 51 1.84 -4.00 -10.93
N VAL A 52 2.31 -3.06 -11.75
CA VAL A 52 3.02 -1.86 -11.26
C VAL A 52 2.08 -0.95 -10.48
N ALA A 53 0.90 -0.64 -11.03
CA ALA A 53 -0.09 0.20 -10.35
C ALA A 53 -0.51 -0.42 -9.01
N VAL A 54 -0.73 -1.73 -9.00
CA VAL A 54 -1.10 -2.47 -7.79
C VAL A 54 0.03 -2.46 -6.77
N PHE A 55 1.27 -2.72 -7.19
CA PHE A 55 2.43 -2.67 -6.33
C PHE A 55 2.60 -1.29 -5.68
N LEU A 56 2.51 -0.22 -6.47
CA LEU A 56 2.60 1.15 -5.94
C LEU A 56 1.49 1.45 -4.93
N ALA A 57 0.28 0.92 -5.14
CA ALA A 57 -0.82 1.09 -4.21
C ALA A 57 -0.60 0.39 -2.85
N THR A 58 0.30 -0.60 -2.78
CA THR A 58 0.68 -1.24 -1.51
C THR A 58 1.67 -0.44 -0.67
N LEU A 59 2.31 0.60 -1.21
CA LEU A 59 3.35 1.36 -0.49
C LEU A 59 2.89 1.92 0.87
N PRO A 60 1.67 2.48 1.03
CA PRO A 60 1.21 2.93 2.34
C PRO A 60 1.09 1.79 3.35
N ILE A 61 0.66 0.59 2.90
CA ILE A 61 0.58 -0.60 3.75
C ILE A 61 1.99 -1.03 4.17
N ALA A 62 2.94 -1.09 3.24
CA ALA A 62 4.31 -1.46 3.55
C ALA A 62 4.93 -0.49 4.58
N LEU A 63 4.72 0.81 4.40
CA LEU A 63 5.17 1.83 5.36
C LEU A 63 4.50 1.67 6.72
N ALA A 64 3.18 1.39 6.77
CA ALA A 64 2.48 1.11 8.01
C ALA A 64 3.10 -0.06 8.78
N GLN A 65 3.42 -1.15 8.08
CA GLN A 65 4.06 -2.31 8.71
C GLN A 65 5.46 -1.97 9.24
N ALA A 66 6.25 -1.22 8.47
CA ALA A 66 7.57 -0.76 8.92
C ALA A 66 7.47 0.11 10.19
N MET A 67 6.52 1.05 10.24
CA MET A 67 6.30 1.88 11.43
C MET A 67 5.89 1.03 12.64
N ARG A 68 4.98 0.07 12.44
CA ARG A 68 4.55 -0.81 13.53
C ARG A 68 5.71 -1.62 14.10
N ALA A 69 6.55 -2.19 13.22
CA ALA A 69 7.75 -2.90 13.62
C ALA A 69 8.73 -2.01 14.41
N ILE A 70 8.94 -0.76 13.99
CA ILE A 70 9.80 0.19 14.71
C ILE A 70 9.24 0.49 16.11
N ALA A 71 7.92 0.70 16.23
CA ALA A 71 7.28 0.94 17.52
C ALA A 71 7.42 -0.25 18.47
N ASP A 72 7.26 -1.47 17.95
CA ASP A 72 7.38 -2.71 18.72
C ASP A 72 8.82 -2.95 19.20
N VAL A 73 9.82 -2.68 18.35
CA VAL A 73 11.24 -2.71 18.74
C VAL A 73 11.54 -1.63 19.78
N GLY A 74 11.03 -0.41 19.60
CA GLY A 74 11.22 0.70 20.52
C GLY A 74 10.69 0.40 21.94
N ASP A 75 9.47 -0.14 22.04
CA ASP A 75 8.92 -0.55 23.34
C ASP A 75 9.73 -1.71 23.96
N THR A 76 10.21 -2.64 23.15
CA THR A 76 11.03 -3.78 23.63
C THR A 76 12.36 -3.31 24.21
N VAL A 77 13.02 -2.34 23.57
CA VAL A 77 14.29 -1.78 24.03
C VAL A 77 14.08 -0.90 25.27
N SER A 78 13.03 -0.07 25.29
CA SER A 78 12.75 0.82 26.43
C SER A 78 12.34 0.08 27.72
N ALA A 79 11.88 -1.17 27.60
CA ALA A 79 11.49 -2.00 28.75
C ALA A 79 12.68 -2.75 29.38
N ARG A 80 13.87 -2.69 28.77
CA ARG A 80 15.13 -3.22 29.31
C ARG A 80 15.89 -2.11 30.03
#